data_AF-A0AB37HVF4-F1
#
_entry.id   AF-A0AB37HVF4-F1
#
_cell.length_a   1.000
_cell.length_b   1.000
_cell.length_c   1.000
_cell.angle_alpha   90.00
_cell.angle_beta   90.00
_cell.angle_gamma   90.00
#
_symmetry.space_group_name_H-M   'P 1'
#
loop_
_entity.id
_entity.type
_entity.pdbx_description
1 polymer ?
#
loop_
_entity_poly.entity_id
_entity_poly.type
_entity_poly.pdbx_seq_one_letter_code
_entity_poly.pdbx_strand_id
1 'polypeptide(L)'
;MTKYSDEFKLKVVRDYLDGHYGYRKLAKKYNIPDKIIIRTWVKAFQSFGVDGIKKKQKKTVYSVTFKINVLNYMKRTGDSFQIQRLNLA
;
A
#
# COMPACT_ATOMS: atom_id res chain seq x y z
N MET A 1 -1.94 1.08 -17.00
CA MET A 1 -1.27 2.36 -16.65
C MET A 1 -1.84 2.88 -15.34
N THR A 2 -1.04 3.51 -14.48
CA THR A 2 -1.55 4.15 -13.26
C THR A 2 -2.14 5.52 -13.62
N LYS A 3 -3.42 5.75 -13.30
CA LYS A 3 -4.15 7.00 -13.62
C LYS A 3 -3.54 8.25 -12.95
N TYR A 4 -2.88 8.06 -11.82
CA TYR A 4 -2.30 9.14 -11.02
C TYR A 4 -0.78 8.92 -10.87
N SER A 5 -0.01 9.98 -11.12
CA SER A 5 1.45 9.96 -10.90
C SER A 5 1.77 9.93 -9.41
N ASP A 6 3.00 9.56 -9.09
CA ASP A 6 3.43 9.47 -7.68
C ASP A 6 3.57 10.86 -7.04
N GLU A 7 3.98 11.88 -7.81
CA GLU A 7 4.02 13.26 -7.36
C GLU A 7 2.63 13.79 -7.04
N PHE A 8 1.63 13.47 -7.88
CA PHE A 8 0.25 13.86 -7.65
C PHE A 8 -0.30 13.23 -6.37
N LYS A 9 -0.10 11.93 -6.17
CA LYS A 9 -0.53 11.25 -4.93
C LYS A 9 0.11 11.89 -3.71
N LEU A 10 1.41 12.19 -3.77
CA LEU A 10 2.15 12.82 -2.67
C LEU A 10 1.58 14.20 -2.33
N LYS A 11 1.24 15.01 -3.34
CA LYS A 11 0.57 16.30 -3.14
C LYS A 11 -0.76 16.14 -2.41
N VAL A 12 -1.62 15.22 -2.85
CA VAL A 12 -2.94 15.00 -2.22
C VAL A 12 -2.80 14.49 -0.79
N VAL A 13 -1.82 13.63 -0.52
CA VAL A 13 -1.54 13.13 0.85
C VAL A 13 -1.07 14.27 1.76
N ARG A 14 -0.17 15.14 1.29
CA ARG A 14 0.28 16.31 2.08
C ARG A 14 -0.88 17.26 2.41
N ASP A 15 -1.70 17.61 1.42
CA ASP A 15 -2.91 18.42 1.64
C ASP A 15 -3.87 17.82 2.68
N TYR A 16 -3.92 16.48 2.81
CA TYR A 16 -4.69 15.81 3.85
C TYR A 16 -4.02 15.92 5.23
N LEU A 17 -2.71 15.73 5.30
CA LEU A 17 -1.93 15.80 6.53
C LEU A 17 -1.87 17.21 7.11
N ASP A 18 -1.90 18.25 6.25
CA ASP A 18 -1.99 19.65 6.66
C ASP A 18 -3.35 19.98 7.34
N GLY A 19 -4.31 19.05 7.33
CA GLY A 19 -5.52 19.11 8.16
C GLY A 19 -6.63 20.03 7.63
N HIS A 20 -6.39 20.80 6.56
CA HIS A 20 -7.37 21.75 6.02
C HIS A 20 -8.58 21.07 5.36
N TYR A 21 -8.44 19.85 4.86
CA TYR A 21 -9.48 19.17 4.09
C TYR A 21 -9.62 17.68 4.43
N GLY A 22 -10.85 17.24 4.70
CA GLY A 22 -11.17 15.82 4.77
C GLY A 22 -11.25 15.15 3.39
N TYR A 23 -11.22 13.82 3.37
CA TYR A 23 -11.18 13.02 2.13
C TYR A 23 -12.25 13.40 1.08
N ARG A 24 -13.47 13.71 1.50
CA ARG A 24 -14.56 14.13 0.58
C ARG A 24 -14.26 15.46 -0.10
N LYS A 25 -13.73 16.43 0.65
CA LYS A 25 -13.38 17.76 0.12
C LYS A 25 -12.21 17.66 -0.84
N LEU A 26 -11.19 16.86 -0.50
CA LEU A 26 -10.05 16.60 -1.39
C LEU A 26 -10.48 15.87 -2.67
N ALA A 27 -11.38 14.89 -2.57
CA ALA A 27 -11.88 14.18 -3.75
C ALA A 27 -12.56 15.14 -4.74
N LYS A 28 -13.38 16.07 -4.24
CA LYS A 28 -13.97 17.13 -5.07
C LYS A 28 -12.91 18.09 -5.63
N LYS A 29 -11.99 18.60 -4.79
CA LYS A 29 -10.92 19.54 -5.17
C LYS A 29 -10.05 19.01 -6.32
N TYR A 30 -9.75 17.71 -6.29
CA TYR A 30 -8.85 17.05 -7.23
C TYR A 30 -9.58 16.25 -8.32
N ASN A 31 -10.91 16.36 -8.41
CA ASN A 31 -11.76 15.59 -9.33
C ASN A 31 -11.50 14.07 -9.29
N ILE A 32 -11.28 13.54 -8.07
CA ILE A 32 -11.10 12.12 -7.81
C ILE A 32 -12.49 11.52 -7.56
N PRO A 33 -12.89 10.46 -8.30
CA PRO A 33 -14.26 9.93 -8.23
C PRO A 33 -14.68 9.44 -6.84
N ASP A 34 -13.75 8.89 -6.07
CA ASP A 34 -14.05 8.36 -4.73
C ASP A 34 -12.98 8.77 -3.72
N LYS A 35 -13.44 9.28 -2.57
CA LYS A 35 -12.65 9.59 -1.38
C LYS A 35 -11.84 8.38 -0.88
N ILE A 36 -12.30 7.15 -1.15
CA ILE A 36 -11.60 5.92 -0.76
C ILE A 36 -10.22 5.84 -1.40
N ILE A 37 -10.05 6.36 -2.62
CA ILE A 37 -8.76 6.38 -3.31
C ILE A 37 -7.73 7.17 -2.50
N ILE A 38 -8.12 8.35 -2.00
CA ILE A 38 -7.26 9.21 -1.19
C ILE A 38 -6.95 8.53 0.15
N ARG A 39 -7.97 7.93 0.80
CA ARG A 39 -7.78 7.19 2.05
C ARG A 39 -6.76 6.06 1.90
N THR A 40 -6.77 5.35 0.78
CA THR A 40 -5.79 4.29 0.50
C THR A 40 -4.38 4.86 0.38
N TRP A 41 -4.19 5.99 -0.30
CA TRP A 41 -2.87 6.63 -0.40
C TRP A 41 -2.35 7.13 0.95
N VAL A 42 -3.22 7.76 1.75
CA VAL A 42 -2.86 8.21 3.10
C VAL A 42 -2.44 7.04 3.98
N LYS A 43 -3.21 5.94 3.98
CA LYS A 43 -2.86 4.73 4.75
C LYS A 43 -1.53 4.14 4.29
N ALA A 44 -1.32 4.01 2.98
CA ALA A 44 -0.06 3.50 2.45
C ALA A 44 1.12 4.41 2.81
N PHE A 45 0.92 5.72 2.79
CA PHE A 45 1.94 6.69 3.23
C PHE A 45 2.21 6.60 4.74
N GLN A 46 1.20 6.44 5.57
CA GLN A 46 1.39 6.26 7.02
C GLN A 46 2.13 4.97 7.35
N SER A 47 1.90 3.88 6.60
CA SER A 47 2.58 2.60 6.82
C SER A 47 4.00 2.56 6.27
N PHE A 48 4.27 3.18 5.12
CA PHE A 48 5.50 2.95 4.35
C PHE A 48 6.15 4.23 3.82
N GLY A 49 5.70 5.41 4.26
CA GLY A 49 6.16 6.70 3.77
C GLY A 49 5.92 6.88 2.26
N VAL A 50 6.83 7.60 1.62
CA VAL A 50 6.75 7.89 0.17
C VAL A 50 6.74 6.61 -0.67
N ASP A 51 7.45 5.57 -0.23
CA ASP A 51 7.54 4.31 -0.97
C ASP A 51 6.21 3.53 -0.98
N GLY A 52 5.33 3.78 0.00
CA GLY A 52 3.98 3.20 0.03
C GLY A 52 3.06 3.66 -1.10
N ILE A 53 3.27 4.87 -1.61
CA ILE A 53 2.43 5.46 -2.67
C ILE A 53 3.08 5.41 -4.06
N LYS A 54 4.39 5.13 -4.12
CA LYS A 54 5.13 4.99 -5.36
C LYS A 54 4.63 3.79 -6.17
N LYS A 55 4.62 3.95 -7.49
CA LYS A 55 4.34 2.85 -8.40
C LYS A 55 5.46 1.82 -8.30
N LYS A 56 5.11 0.55 -8.12
CA LYS A 56 6.07 -0.55 -8.29
C LYS A 56 6.52 -0.58 -9.75
N GLN A 57 7.80 -0.28 -9.98
CA GLN A 57 8.37 -0.27 -11.33
C GLN A 57 8.64 -1.67 -11.87
N LYS A 58 8.95 -2.63 -10.98
CA LYS A 58 9.26 -4.01 -11.35
C LYS A 58 8.36 -4.98 -10.58
N LYS A 59 7.91 -6.04 -11.28
CA LYS A 59 7.25 -7.18 -10.63
C LYS A 59 8.34 -7.95 -9.88
N THR A 60 8.12 -8.25 -8.61
CA THR A 60 9.01 -9.17 -7.87
C THR A 60 8.87 -10.56 -8.48
N VAL A 61 9.93 -11.04 -9.13
CA VAL A 61 10.00 -12.41 -9.65
C VAL A 61 10.74 -13.23 -8.62
N TYR A 62 10.01 -14.10 -7.92
CA TYR A 62 10.60 -15.09 -7.03
C TYR A 62 11.06 -16.30 -7.85
N SER A 63 12.24 -16.83 -7.55
CA SER A 63 12.73 -18.05 -8.20
C SER A 63 11.84 -19.25 -7.88
N VAL A 64 11.80 -20.24 -8.77
CA VAL A 64 11.04 -21.49 -8.56
C VAL A 64 11.52 -22.19 -7.29
N THR A 65 12.84 -22.23 -7.07
CA THR A 65 13.46 -22.81 -5.87
C THR A 65 13.02 -22.10 -4.59
N PHE A 66 12.96 -20.76 -4.59
CA PHE A 66 12.45 -20.00 -3.45
C PHE A 66 10.99 -20.36 -3.15
N LYS A 67 10.14 -20.45 -4.18
CA LYS A 67 8.73 -20.84 -4.00
C LYS A 67 8.60 -22.25 -3.43
N ILE A 68 9.38 -23.22 -3.92
CA ILE A 68 9.40 -24.59 -3.39
C ILE A 68 9.84 -24.60 -1.93
N ASN A 69 10.89 -23.86 -1.58
CA ASN A 69 11.40 -23.77 -0.21
C ASN A 69 10.36 -23.19 0.75
N VAL A 70 9.63 -22.13 0.34
CA VAL A 70 8.53 -21.56 1.14
C VAL A 70 7.43 -22.61 1.38
N LEU A 71 7.02 -23.35 0.34
CA LEU A 71 5.99 -24.38 0.48
C LEU A 71 6.44 -25.53 1.40
N ASN A 72 7.69 -25.98 1.29
CA ASN A 72 8.25 -27.01 2.15
C ASN A 72 8.36 -26.54 3.60
N TYR A 73 8.78 -25.29 3.81
CA TYR A 73 8.80 -24.67 5.13
C TYR A 73 7.41 -24.67 5.77
N MET A 74 6.38 -24.22 5.03
CA MET A 74 4.99 -24.19 5.52
C MET A 74 4.48 -25.60 5.85
N LYS A 75 4.76 -26.60 5.00
CA LYS A 75 4.40 -28.00 5.28
C LYS A 75 5.03 -28.55 6.55
N ARG A 76 6.30 -28.20 6.82
CA ARG A 76 7.07 -28.70 7.97
C ARG A 76 6.65 -28.04 9.29
N THR A 77 6.43 -26.73 9.25
CA THR A 77 6.19 -25.93 10.48
C THR A 77 4.71 -25.75 10.80
N GLY A 78 3.83 -25.89 9.81
CA GLY A 78 2.43 -25.48 9.93
C GLY A 78 2.28 -23.95 9.96
N ASP A 79 3.36 -23.19 9.82
CA ASP A 79 3.34 -21.74 9.86
C ASP A 79 2.61 -21.19 8.64
N SER A 80 1.74 -20.23 8.90
CA SER A 80 1.16 -19.38 7.86
C SER A 80 1.37 -17.91 8.22
N PHE A 81 1.41 -17.06 7.19
CA PHE A 81 1.48 -15.60 7.36
C PHE A 81 0.37 -15.03 8.26
N GLN A 82 -0.75 -15.74 8.41
CA GLN A 82 -1.85 -15.33 9.29
C GLN A 82 -1.60 -15.68 10.77
N ILE A 83 -0.97 -16.83 11.04
CA ILE A 83 -0.68 -17.30 12.40
C ILE A 83 0.46 -16.48 13.04
N GLN A 84 1.48 -16.13 12.26
CA GLN A 84 2.64 -15.38 12.78
C GLN A 84 2.30 -13.95 13.22
N ARG A 85 1.22 -13.37 12.69
CA ARG A 85 0.76 -12.02 13.05
C ARG A 85 -0.02 -11.98 14.36
N LEU A 86 -0.57 -13.12 14.81
CA LEU A 86 -1.28 -13.26 16.08
C LEU A 86 -0.34 -13.50 17.26
N ASN A 87 0.83 -14.12 17.02
CA ASN A 87 1.79 -14.45 18.08
C ASN A 87 2.78 -13.31 18.41
N LEU A 88 2.63 -12.14 17.77
CA LEU A 88 3.48 -10.95 17.94
C LEU A 88 2.69 -9.72 18.45
N ALA A 89 1.46 -9.92 18.92
CA ALA A 89 0.62 -8.93 19.60
C ALA A 89 0.45 -9.33 21.07
#